data_AF-A0A382HTI1-F1
#
_entry.id   AF-A0A382HTI1-F1
#
_cell.length_a   1.000
_cell.length_b   1.000
_cell.length_c   1.000
_cell.angle_alpha   90.00
_cell.angle_beta   90.00
_cell.angle_gamma   90.00
#
_symmetry.space_group_name_H-M   'P 1'
#
loop_
_entity.id
_entity.type
_entity.pdbx_description
1 polymer ?
#
loop_
_entity_poly.entity_id
_entity_poly.type
_entity_poly.pdbx_seq_one_letter_code
_entity_poly.pdbx_strand_id
1 'polypeptide(L)' 'MIMLKPELSGHTPTKFAPGELVRHVRYHYRGVVVAHDPKCMASEDWHQSNQTQPKRDQPWYHVL' A
#
# COMPACT_ATOMS: atom_id res chain seq x y z
N MET A 1 14.03 -18.27 -11.61
CA MET A 1 12.66 -17.73 -11.45
C MET A 1 12.06 -18.40 -10.23
N ILE A 2 12.09 -17.72 -9.07
CA ILE A 2 11.56 -18.31 -7.83
C ILE A 2 10.04 -18.19 -7.91
N MET A 3 9.37 -19.29 -8.23
CA MET A 3 7.93 -19.42 -8.10
C MET A 3 7.63 -19.54 -6.60
N LEU A 4 7.15 -18.46 -5.99
CA LEU A 4 6.59 -18.55 -4.65
C LEU A 4 5.34 -19.43 -4.72
N LYS A 5 5.34 -20.45 -3.89
CA LYS A 5 4.25 -21.38 -3.65
C LYS A 5 2.92 -20.63 -3.38
N PRO A 6 1.82 -20.92 -4.09
CA PRO A 6 0.52 -20.25 -3.90
C PRO A 6 0.02 -20.27 -2.45
N GLU A 7 0.38 -21.31 -1.69
CA GLU A 7 0.06 -21.49 -0.28
C GLU A 7 0.76 -20.50 0.67
N LEU A 8 1.71 -19.69 0.19
CA LEU A 8 2.28 -18.54 0.91
C LEU A 8 1.47 -17.25 0.69
N SER A 9 0.48 -17.25 -0.19
CA SER A 9 -0.30 -16.06 -0.59
C SER A 9 -1.55 -15.85 0.24
N GLY A 10 -1.42 -15.81 1.57
CA GLY A 10 -2.44 -15.20 2.45
C GLY A 10 -2.62 -13.68 2.21
N HIS A 11 -2.26 -13.20 1.02
CA HIS A 11 -2.10 -11.80 0.67
C HIS A 11 -3.28 -11.38 -0.18
N THR A 12 -4.05 -10.41 0.30
CA THR A 12 -5.05 -9.72 -0.51
C THR A 12 -4.37 -9.23 -1.80
N PRO A 13 -4.89 -9.54 -2.99
CA PRO A 13 -4.25 -9.16 -4.24
C PRO A 13 -4.00 -7.65 -4.25
N THR A 14 -2.74 -7.25 -4.43
CA THR A 14 -2.37 -5.84 -4.50
C THR A 14 -2.77 -5.29 -5.86
N LYS A 15 -3.29 -4.06 -5.85
CA LYS A 15 -3.75 -3.38 -7.05
C LYS A 15 -2.58 -2.83 -7.87
N PHE A 16 -1.47 -2.51 -7.19
CA PHE A 16 -0.27 -1.94 -7.79
C PHE A 16 0.96 -2.72 -7.31
N ALA A 17 1.97 -2.83 -8.16
CA ALA A 17 3.26 -3.40 -7.86
C ALA A 17 4.35 -2.30 -7.70
N PRO A 18 5.46 -2.60 -6.99
CA PRO A 18 6.63 -1.72 -7.00
C PRO A 18 7.11 -1.39 -8.42
N GLY A 19 7.41 -0.11 -8.66
CA GLY A 19 7.77 0.44 -9.96
C GLY A 19 6.61 1.03 -10.76
N GLU A 20 5.35 0.78 -10.37
CA GLU A 20 4.21 1.37 -11.06
C GLU A 20 4.07 2.87 -10.77
N LEU A 21 3.78 3.64 -11.82
CA LEU A 21 3.43 5.05 -11.73
C LEU A 21 1.94 5.19 -11.41
N VAL A 22 1.64 5.88 -10.32
CA VAL A 22 0.28 6.14 -9.85
C VAL A 22 -0.01 7.63 -9.81
N ARG A 23 -1.30 7.98 -9.91
CA ARG A 23 -1.80 9.34 -9.68
C ARG A 23 -2.72 9.34 -8.46
N HIS A 24 -2.40 10.16 -7.46
CA HIS A 24 -3.23 10.26 -6.27
C HIS A 24 -4.57 10.93 -6.62
N VAL A 25 -5.69 10.26 -6.30
CA VAL A 25 -7.03 10.72 -6.72
C VAL A 25 -7.41 12.05 -6.07
N ARG A 26 -7.15 12.22 -4.76
CA ARG A 26 -7.51 13.45 -4.02
C ARG A 26 -6.53 14.61 -4.22
N TYR A 27 -5.23 14.36 -4.04
CA TYR A 27 -4.18 15.39 -4.09
C TYR A 27 -3.52 15.58 -5.45
N HIS A 28 -3.89 14.78 -6.45
CA HIS A 28 -3.47 14.91 -7.86
C HIS A 28 -1.97 14.87 -8.17
N TYR A 29 -1.12 14.52 -7.20
CA TYR A 29 0.29 14.25 -7.46
C TYR A 29 0.48 12.93 -8.24
N ARG A 30 1.62 12.80 -8.90
CA ARG A 30 2.11 11.54 -9.48
C ARG A 30 3.21 11.00 -8.57
N GLY A 31 3.25 9.70 -8.40
CA GLY A 31 4.32 9.06 -7.65
C GLY A 31 4.58 7.65 -8.15
N VAL A 32 5.66 7.06 -7.66
CA VAL A 32 6.04 5.67 -7.94
C VAL A 32 5.79 4.83 -6.70
N VAL A 33 5.12 3.69 -6.87
CA VAL A 33 4.99 2.70 -5.78
C VAL A 33 6.36 2.07 -5.55
N VAL A 34 6.86 2.10 -4.32
CA VAL A 34 8.16 1.48 -3.98
C VAL A 34 8.02 0.21 -3.16
N ALA A 35 6.94 0.09 -2.39
CA ALA A 35 6.61 -1.07 -1.58
C ALA A 35 5.14 -1.04 -1.17
N HIS A 36 4.66 -2.13 -0.58
CA HIS A 36 3.36 -2.17 0.09
C HIS A 36 3.40 -3.06 1.33
N ASP A 37 2.57 -2.73 2.31
CA ASP A 37 2.24 -3.57 3.45
C ASP A 37 0.81 -4.12 3.30
N PRO A 38 0.50 -5.32 3.82
CA PRO A 38 -0.87 -5.88 3.77
C PRO A 38 -1.87 -5.09 4.63
N LYS A 39 -1.39 -4.31 5.61
CA LYS A 39 -2.17 -3.49 6.54
C LYS A 39 -1.36 -2.26 6.98
N CYS A 40 -1.99 -1.31 7.65
CA CYS A 40 -1.31 -0.15 8.22
C CYS A 40 -0.29 -0.59 9.27
N MET A 41 0.99 -0.36 8.99
CA MET A 41 2.11 -0.63 9.91
C MET A 41 2.55 0.60 10.70
N ALA A 42 1.95 1.77 10.44
CA ALA A 42 2.23 2.99 11.19
C ALA A 42 1.62 2.95 12.60
N SER A 43 2.16 3.78 13.50
CA SER A 43 1.64 3.95 14.85
C SER A 43 0.20 4.46 14.84
N GLU A 44 -0.52 4.22 15.93
CA GLU A 44 -1.88 4.74 16.12
C GLU A 44 -1.90 6.26 15.97
N ASP A 45 -1.00 6.97 16.65
CA ASP A 45 -0.95 8.43 16.64
C ASP A 45 -0.76 8.99 15.23
N TRP A 46 0.10 8.37 14.43
CA TRP A 46 0.30 8.77 13.03
C TRP A 46 -0.96 8.52 12.20
N HIS A 47 -1.60 7.36 12.37
CA HIS A 47 -2.83 7.02 11.67
C HIS A 47 -3.96 8.00 12.03
N GLN A 48 -4.10 8.33 13.32
CA GLN A 48 -5.06 9.31 13.83
C GLN A 48 -4.77 10.74 13.34
N SER A 49 -3.50 11.08 13.09
CA SER A 49 -3.14 12.37 12.50
C SER A 49 -3.54 12.52 11.01
N ASN A 50 -3.81 11.41 10.32
CA ASN A 50 -4.12 11.44 8.89
C ASN A 50 -5.56 11.92 8.64
N GLN A 51 -5.71 13.03 7.90
CA GLN A 51 -7.00 13.63 7.58
C GLN A 51 -7.97 12.69 6.84
N THR A 52 -7.44 11.72 6.08
CA THR A 52 -8.24 10.86 5.21
C THR A 52 -8.75 9.59 5.89
N GLN A 53 -8.23 9.27 7.09
CA GLN A 53 -8.63 8.12 7.92
C GLN A 53 -8.90 6.81 7.13
N PRO A 54 -7.94 6.35 6.30
CA PRO A 54 -8.12 5.13 5.52
C PRO A 54 -8.13 3.91 6.44
N LYS A 55 -8.85 2.85 6.03
CA LYS A 55 -8.95 1.61 6.80
C LYS A 55 -7.56 1.00 7.05
N ARG A 56 -7.36 0.43 8.25
CA ARG A 56 -6.07 -0.17 8.61
C ARG A 56 -5.89 -1.57 8.04
N ASP A 57 -6.97 -2.30 7.79
CA ASP A 57 -7.02 -3.70 7.34
C ASP A 57 -7.02 -3.86 5.80
N GLN A 58 -6.49 -2.87 5.08
CA GLN A 58 -6.31 -2.92 3.62
C GLN A 58 -4.82 -2.76 3.27
N PRO A 59 -4.38 -3.03 2.03
CA PRO A 59 -3.01 -2.76 1.63
C PRO A 59 -2.64 -1.27 1.72
N TRP A 60 -1.48 -0.98 2.31
CA TRP A 60 -0.89 0.36 2.40
C TRP A 60 0.31 0.47 1.48
N TYR A 61 0.30 1.45 0.58
CA TYR A 61 1.37 1.66 -0.40
C TYR A 61 2.32 2.75 0.04
N HIS A 62 3.61 2.48 -0.12
CA HIS A 62 4.67 3.47 0.01
C HIS A 62 4.90 4.11 -1.35
N VAL A 63 4.75 5.43 -1.45
CA VAL A 63 4.81 6.18 -2.71
C VAL A 63 5.83 7.31 -2.58
N LEU A 64 6.71 7.45 -3.58
CA LEU A 64 7.65 8.57 -3.76
C LEU A 64 7.16 9.53 -4.85
#